data_AF-A0A395LXA6-F1
#
_entry.id   AF-A0A395LXA6-F1
#
_cell.length_a   1.000
_cell.length_b   1.000
_cell.length_c   1.000
_cell.angle_alpha   90.00
_cell.angle_beta   90.00
_cell.angle_gamma   90.00
#
_symmetry.space_group_name_H-M   'P 1'
#
loop_
_entity.id
_entity.type
_entity.pdbx_description
1 polymer ?
#
loop_
_entity_poly.entity_id
_entity_poly.type
_entity_poly.pdbx_seq_one_letter_code
_entity_poly.pdbx_strand_id
1 'polypeptide(L)'
;MIKWLPFILAAAVGIVQSAPAQEPVRKERIRSEGKVQEKAEQEVKAVIDSMLTLLERAEYTTLLLRYVYPPELERILSDGMTVEVLAERFREEKAERLQSALKAIRKQKPSWNSDYTRATFEQKGKDVVFTRYNNQWYLRN
;
A
#
# COMPACT_ATOMS: atom_id res chain seq x y z
N MET A 1 20.53 81.50 23.63
CA MET A 1 19.55 81.49 24.75
C MET A 1 18.83 80.15 24.73
N ILE A 2 18.79 79.49 25.88
CA ILE A 2 18.22 78.15 26.13
C ILE A 2 16.71 78.28 26.40
N LYS A 3 15.87 77.45 25.76
CA LYS A 3 14.53 76.99 26.25
C LYS A 3 14.22 75.64 25.59
N TRP A 4 14.48 74.52 26.27
CA TRP A 4 13.52 73.66 26.98
C TRP A 4 12.40 73.03 26.12
N LEU A 5 12.46 71.69 26.04
CA LEU A 5 11.43 70.74 25.57
C LEU A 5 10.23 70.69 26.52
N PRO A 6 9.08 70.18 26.04
CA PRO A 6 8.64 68.89 26.57
C PRO A 6 8.08 67.90 25.51
N PHE A 7 8.38 66.61 25.75
CA PHE A 7 7.51 65.41 25.67
C PHE A 7 6.06 65.64 25.16
N ILE A 8 5.42 64.82 24.32
CA ILE A 8 5.12 63.37 24.39
C ILE A 8 4.57 62.94 23.00
N LEU A 9 4.84 61.71 22.54
CA LEU A 9 3.83 60.65 22.22
C LEU A 9 4.32 59.68 21.13
N ALA A 10 4.38 58.42 21.51
CA ALA A 10 4.67 57.27 20.67
C ALA A 10 3.58 57.05 19.61
N ALA A 11 3.99 56.61 18.41
CA ALA A 11 3.13 55.87 17.51
C ALA A 11 3.94 54.71 16.90
N ALA A 12 3.32 53.54 16.99
CA ALA A 12 3.90 52.23 16.82
C ALA A 12 4.43 51.96 15.41
N VAL A 13 5.51 51.17 15.39
CA VAL A 13 6.04 50.44 14.25
C VAL A 13 4.97 49.47 13.75
N GLY A 14 4.43 49.71 12.56
CA GLY A 14 3.62 48.76 11.81
C GLY A 14 4.45 48.12 10.70
N ILE A 15 5.21 47.08 11.01
CA ILE A 15 5.76 46.16 10.02
C ILE A 15 4.61 45.27 9.56
N VAL A 16 4.04 45.53 8.39
CA VAL A 16 3.13 44.57 7.74
C VAL A 16 4.00 43.44 7.19
N GLN A 17 4.06 42.34 7.95
CA GLN A 17 4.62 41.08 7.51
C GLN A 17 3.85 40.55 6.30
N SER A 18 4.60 40.26 5.23
CA SER A 18 4.17 39.46 4.09
C SER A 18 3.68 38.08 4.56
N ALA A 19 2.42 37.75 4.30
CA ALA A 19 1.93 36.38 4.35
C ALA A 19 1.78 35.87 2.90
N PRO A 20 2.52 34.83 2.47
CA PRO A 20 2.26 34.20 1.19
C PRO A 20 0.98 33.39 1.29
N ALA A 21 0.02 33.68 0.41
CA ALA A 21 -1.20 32.91 0.23
C ALA A 21 -0.86 31.46 -0.19
N GLN A 22 -0.88 30.52 0.76
CA GLN A 22 -0.91 29.10 0.49
C GLN A 22 -2.23 28.52 0.97
N GLU A 23 -3.27 28.45 0.12
CA GLU A 23 -4.42 27.56 0.35
C GLU A 23 -5.39 27.50 -0.84
N PRO A 24 -5.03 26.76 -1.90
CA PRO A 24 -6.00 25.76 -2.41
C PRO A 24 -5.41 24.35 -2.63
N VAL A 25 -4.08 24.21 -2.74
CA VAL A 25 -3.40 22.96 -3.13
C VAL A 25 -3.61 21.82 -2.12
N ARG A 26 -3.74 22.15 -0.82
CA ARG A 26 -3.78 21.15 0.26
C ARG A 26 -5.08 20.33 0.26
N LYS A 27 -6.23 20.94 -0.02
CA LYS A 27 -7.53 20.24 -0.01
C LYS A 27 -7.71 19.32 -1.22
N GLU A 28 -7.18 19.71 -2.37
CA GLU A 28 -7.27 18.91 -3.61
C GLU A 28 -6.39 17.66 -3.55
N ARG A 29 -5.15 17.80 -3.03
CA ARG A 29 -4.21 16.68 -2.88
C ARG A 29 -4.73 15.58 -1.95
N ILE A 30 -5.30 15.96 -0.80
CA ILE A 30 -5.89 15.00 0.18
C ILE A 30 -7.08 14.25 -0.45
N ARG A 31 -7.90 14.92 -1.26
CA ARG A 31 -9.04 14.31 -1.95
C ARG A 31 -8.61 13.32 -3.04
N SER A 32 -7.51 13.60 -3.73
CA SER A 32 -6.95 12.67 -4.72
C SER A 32 -6.30 11.45 -4.08
N GLU A 33 -5.55 11.63 -2.99
CA GLU A 33 -4.88 10.53 -2.27
C GLU A 33 -5.90 9.55 -1.67
N GLY A 34 -6.98 10.07 -1.06
CA GLY A 34 -8.06 9.22 -0.53
C GLY A 34 -8.74 8.35 -1.60
N LYS A 35 -8.97 8.89 -2.80
CA LYS A 35 -9.55 8.13 -3.93
C LYS A 35 -8.61 7.04 -4.44
N VAL A 36 -7.31 7.32 -4.49
CA VAL A 36 -6.29 6.35 -4.93
C VAL A 36 -6.19 5.20 -3.91
N GLN A 37 -6.17 5.53 -2.61
CA GLN A 37 -6.15 4.53 -1.54
C GLN A 37 -7.39 3.65 -1.56
N GLU A 38 -8.58 4.23 -1.66
CA GLU A 38 -9.84 3.48 -1.67
C GLU A 38 -9.88 2.49 -2.84
N LYS A 39 -9.46 2.94 -4.04
CA LYS A 39 -9.34 2.07 -5.20
C LYS A 39 -8.34 0.94 -4.97
N ALA A 40 -7.17 1.23 -4.42
CA ALA A 40 -6.16 0.23 -4.11
C ALA A 40 -6.67 -0.81 -3.09
N GLU A 41 -7.39 -0.37 -2.05
CA GLU A 41 -8.00 -1.25 -1.05
C GLU A 41 -9.04 -2.19 -1.68
N GLN A 42 -9.90 -1.68 -2.56
CA GLN A 42 -10.88 -2.48 -3.29
C GLN A 42 -10.19 -3.51 -4.21
N GLU A 43 -9.14 -3.10 -4.95
CA GLU A 43 -8.38 -3.99 -5.83
C GLU A 43 -7.69 -5.12 -5.03
N VAL A 44 -7.01 -4.79 -3.92
CA VAL A 44 -6.35 -5.80 -3.07
C VAL A 44 -7.37 -6.76 -2.47
N LYS A 45 -8.52 -6.27 -1.99
CA LYS A 45 -9.58 -7.11 -1.45
C LYS A 45 -10.13 -8.08 -2.51
N ALA A 46 -10.36 -7.60 -3.73
CA ALA A 46 -10.80 -8.44 -4.84
C ALA A 46 -9.78 -9.53 -5.20
N VAL A 47 -8.48 -9.22 -5.11
CA VAL A 47 -7.40 -10.21 -5.30
C VAL A 47 -7.41 -11.25 -4.18
N ILE A 48 -7.55 -10.85 -2.92
CA ILE A 48 -7.65 -11.78 -1.78
C ILE A 48 -8.83 -12.73 -1.96
N ASP A 49 -10.02 -12.21 -2.30
CA ASP A 49 -11.22 -13.02 -2.54
C ASP A 49 -11.05 -13.99 -3.72
N SER A 50 -10.38 -13.55 -4.78
CA SER A 50 -10.08 -14.40 -5.95
C SER A 50 -9.08 -15.51 -5.61
N MET A 51 -8.03 -15.21 -4.85
CA MET A 51 -7.05 -16.20 -4.40
C MET A 51 -7.69 -17.25 -3.47
N LEU A 52 -8.56 -16.82 -2.55
CA LEU A 52 -9.30 -17.74 -1.69
C LEU A 52 -10.17 -18.71 -2.51
N THR A 53 -10.84 -18.20 -3.56
CA THR A 53 -11.63 -19.03 -4.47
C THR A 53 -10.78 -20.08 -5.18
N LEU A 54 -9.60 -19.71 -5.69
CA LEU A 54 -8.68 -20.67 -6.33
C LEU A 54 -8.15 -21.71 -5.35
N LEU A 55 -7.84 -21.33 -4.12
CA LEU A 55 -7.42 -22.26 -3.07
C LEU A 55 -8.53 -23.26 -2.71
N GLU A 56 -9.77 -22.79 -2.60
CA GLU A 56 -10.95 -23.65 -2.32
C GLU A 56 -11.23 -24.65 -3.45
N ARG A 57 -10.90 -24.30 -4.68
CA ARG A 57 -11.04 -25.18 -5.86
C ARG A 57 -9.81 -26.02 -6.16
N ALA A 58 -8.77 -25.92 -5.33
CA ALA A 58 -7.46 -26.55 -5.56
C ALA A 58 -6.81 -26.17 -6.91
N GLU A 59 -7.10 -24.97 -7.44
CA GLU A 59 -6.54 -24.45 -8.69
C GLU A 59 -5.16 -23.79 -8.46
N TYR A 60 -4.19 -24.58 -7.96
CA TYR A 60 -2.90 -24.06 -7.51
C TYR A 60 -2.03 -23.50 -8.63
N THR A 61 -1.98 -24.16 -9.79
CA THR A 61 -1.25 -23.67 -10.96
C THR A 61 -1.72 -22.28 -11.38
N THR A 62 -3.05 -22.09 -11.48
CA THR A 62 -3.66 -20.80 -11.80
C THR A 62 -3.32 -19.75 -10.75
N LEU A 63 -3.36 -20.11 -9.46
CA LEU A 63 -3.02 -19.20 -8.38
C LEU A 63 -1.58 -18.72 -8.46
N LEU A 64 -0.63 -19.65 -8.67
CA LEU A 64 0.79 -19.34 -8.75
C LEU A 64 1.08 -18.42 -9.94
N LEU A 65 0.60 -18.78 -11.14
CA LEU A 65 0.84 -18.01 -12.37
C LEU A 65 0.20 -16.61 -12.33
N ARG A 66 -0.96 -16.47 -11.69
CA ARG A 66 -1.73 -15.23 -11.72
C ARG A 66 -1.40 -14.26 -10.59
N TYR A 67 -1.08 -14.79 -9.41
CA TYR A 67 -1.01 -13.98 -8.20
C TYR A 67 0.34 -14.02 -7.49
N VAL A 68 1.28 -14.91 -7.83
CA VAL A 68 2.65 -14.79 -7.28
C VAL A 68 3.42 -13.75 -8.08
N TYR A 69 4.22 -12.95 -7.37
CA TYR A 69 5.02 -11.89 -7.97
C TYR A 69 5.92 -12.45 -9.10
N PRO A 70 5.76 -11.98 -10.36
CA PRO A 70 6.36 -12.65 -11.51
C PRO A 70 7.89 -12.79 -11.43
N PRO A 71 8.67 -11.78 -11.02
CA PRO A 71 10.13 -11.94 -10.88
C PRO A 71 10.55 -13.02 -9.87
N GLU A 72 9.73 -13.27 -8.84
CA GLU A 72 10.00 -14.34 -7.89
C GLU A 72 9.63 -15.71 -8.46
N LEU A 73 8.51 -15.79 -9.17
CA LEU A 73 8.09 -17.00 -9.86
C LEU A 73 9.09 -17.41 -10.95
N GLU A 74 9.52 -16.47 -11.79
CA GLU A 74 10.52 -16.70 -12.84
C GLU A 74 11.84 -17.21 -12.26
N ARG A 75 12.28 -16.65 -11.13
CA ARG A 75 13.48 -17.12 -10.43
C ARG A 75 13.35 -18.59 -9.98
N ILE A 76 12.19 -18.96 -9.42
CA ILE A 76 11.94 -20.35 -8.98
C ILE A 76 11.90 -21.32 -10.17
N LEU A 77 11.27 -20.92 -11.27
CA LEU A 77 11.16 -21.76 -12.47
C LEU A 77 12.50 -21.89 -13.23
N SER A 78 13.35 -20.87 -13.16
CA SER A 78 14.68 -20.87 -13.78
C SER A 78 15.62 -21.93 -13.20
N ASP A 79 15.35 -22.44 -11.99
CA ASP A 79 16.09 -23.52 -11.35
C ASP A 79 15.74 -24.93 -11.91
N GLY A 80 15.07 -24.99 -13.07
CA GLY A 80 14.66 -26.24 -13.73
C GLY A 80 13.39 -26.87 -13.17
N MET A 81 12.66 -26.15 -12.30
CA MET A 81 11.40 -26.60 -11.73
C MET A 81 10.24 -26.26 -12.68
N THR A 82 9.36 -27.23 -12.96
CA THR A 82 8.13 -26.95 -13.71
C THR A 82 7.06 -26.36 -12.80
N VAL A 83 6.10 -25.67 -13.39
CA VAL A 83 4.97 -25.09 -12.67
C VAL A 83 4.13 -26.15 -11.96
N GLU A 84 3.99 -27.34 -12.54
CA GLU A 84 3.25 -28.46 -11.97
C GLU A 84 3.93 -28.98 -10.70
N VAL A 85 5.26 -29.16 -10.74
CA VAL A 85 6.03 -29.57 -9.56
C VAL A 85 5.95 -28.50 -8.47
N LEU A 86 6.00 -27.23 -8.83
CA LEU A 86 5.83 -26.13 -7.88
C LEU A 86 4.42 -26.12 -7.27
N ALA A 87 3.39 -26.37 -8.07
CA ALA A 87 2.00 -26.45 -7.61
C ALA A 87 1.78 -27.61 -6.63
N GLU A 88 2.37 -28.79 -6.88
CA GLU A 88 2.30 -29.93 -5.98
C GLU A 88 3.00 -29.64 -4.65
N ARG A 89 4.22 -29.08 -4.67
CA ARG A 89 4.93 -28.67 -3.44
C ARG A 89 4.15 -27.59 -2.68
N PHE A 90 3.58 -26.63 -3.41
CA PHE A 90 2.75 -25.59 -2.81
C PHE A 90 1.52 -26.18 -2.11
N ARG A 91 0.84 -27.14 -2.74
CA ARG A 91 -0.30 -27.85 -2.14
C ARG A 91 0.08 -28.49 -0.81
N GLU A 92 1.19 -29.21 -0.79
CA GLU A 92 1.62 -30.01 0.37
C GLU A 92 2.13 -29.17 1.54
N GLU A 93 2.85 -28.07 1.24
CA GLU A 93 3.57 -27.34 2.29
C GLU A 93 2.92 -25.99 2.66
N LYS A 94 2.26 -25.32 1.71
CA LYS A 94 1.97 -23.87 1.82
C LYS A 94 0.50 -23.50 1.62
N ALA A 95 -0.29 -24.30 0.90
CA ALA A 95 -1.65 -23.94 0.50
C ALA A 95 -2.57 -23.67 1.71
N GLU A 96 -2.62 -24.58 2.68
CA GLU A 96 -3.46 -24.43 3.87
C GLU A 96 -3.05 -23.22 4.72
N ARG A 97 -1.73 -23.02 4.89
CA ARG A 97 -1.19 -21.87 5.62
C ARG A 97 -1.53 -20.56 4.92
N LEU A 98 -1.39 -20.50 3.59
CA LEU A 98 -1.76 -19.31 2.83
C LEU A 98 -3.26 -19.05 2.93
N GLN A 99 -4.10 -20.08 2.77
CA GLN A 99 -5.55 -19.93 2.87
C GLN A 99 -5.96 -19.38 4.24
N SER A 100 -5.36 -19.88 5.32
CA SER A 100 -5.59 -19.41 6.68
C SER A 100 -5.15 -17.96 6.86
N ALA A 101 -3.97 -17.60 6.35
CA ALA A 101 -3.48 -16.23 6.40
C ALA A 101 -4.39 -15.27 5.62
N LEU A 102 -4.80 -15.61 4.40
CA LEU A 102 -5.72 -14.83 3.57
C LEU A 102 -7.09 -14.65 4.24
N LYS A 103 -7.64 -15.70 4.87
CA LYS A 103 -8.89 -15.61 5.65
C LYS A 103 -8.74 -14.65 6.83
N ALA A 104 -7.59 -14.67 7.53
CA ALA A 104 -7.32 -13.81 8.67
C ALA A 104 -7.20 -12.33 8.25
N ILE A 105 -6.52 -12.03 7.14
CA ILE A 105 -6.30 -10.66 6.68
C ILE A 105 -7.49 -10.08 5.90
N ARG A 106 -8.45 -10.90 5.45
CA ARG A 106 -9.61 -10.49 4.64
C ARG A 106 -10.40 -9.31 5.21
N LYS A 107 -10.43 -9.18 6.54
CA LYS A 107 -11.14 -8.10 7.26
C LYS A 107 -10.19 -7.07 7.90
N GLN A 108 -8.89 -7.21 7.70
CA GLN A 108 -7.87 -6.31 8.25
C GLN A 108 -7.59 -5.17 7.29
N LYS A 109 -7.12 -4.04 7.81
CA LYS A 109 -6.60 -2.95 6.99
C LYS A 109 -5.10 -3.11 6.83
N PRO A 110 -4.55 -3.05 5.61
CA PRO A 110 -3.12 -3.07 5.42
C PRO A 110 -2.49 -1.73 5.77
N SER A 111 -1.19 -1.76 6.08
CA SER A 111 -0.34 -0.58 5.97
C SER A 111 0.08 -0.39 4.51
N TRP A 112 0.07 0.86 4.05
CA TRP A 112 0.39 1.23 2.67
C TRP A 112 1.75 1.92 2.58
N ASN A 113 2.45 1.75 1.46
CA ASN A 113 3.53 2.68 1.10
C ASN A 113 2.96 4.02 0.59
N SER A 114 3.83 5.02 0.42
CA SER A 114 3.45 6.37 -0.02
C SER A 114 2.64 6.42 -1.32
N ASP A 115 2.89 5.45 -2.22
CA ASP A 115 2.34 5.46 -3.57
C ASP A 115 1.12 4.53 -3.72
N TYR A 116 0.70 3.86 -2.64
CA TYR A 116 -0.37 2.85 -2.65
C TYR A 116 -0.13 1.72 -3.66
N THR A 117 1.13 1.36 -3.88
CA THR A 117 1.58 0.27 -4.73
C THR A 117 2.05 -0.96 -3.93
N ARG A 118 2.06 -0.87 -2.60
CA ARG A 118 2.35 -1.98 -1.69
C ARG A 118 1.39 -1.94 -0.50
N ALA A 119 0.77 -3.08 -0.23
CA ALA A 119 -0.07 -3.31 0.94
C ALA A 119 0.59 -4.39 1.81
N THR A 120 0.81 -4.08 3.09
CA THR A 120 1.38 -5.01 4.06
C THR A 120 0.33 -5.30 5.14
N PHE A 121 0.03 -6.58 5.34
CA PHE A 121 -0.83 -7.05 6.42
C PHE A 121 0.04 -7.75 7.47
N GLU A 122 0.13 -7.14 8.64
CA GLU A 122 0.88 -7.70 9.76
C GLU A 122 0.19 -8.95 10.29
N GLN A 123 0.96 -10.02 10.47
CA GLN A 123 0.48 -11.30 10.97
C GLN A 123 1.44 -11.85 12.02
N LYS A 124 0.92 -12.62 12.98
CA LYS A 124 1.78 -13.33 13.93
C LYS A 124 2.60 -14.37 13.16
N GLY A 125 3.88 -14.08 12.97
CA GLY A 125 4.82 -14.93 12.24
C GLY A 125 5.40 -14.24 11.01
N LYS A 126 4.63 -14.20 9.91
CA LYS A 126 5.09 -13.63 8.64
C LYS A 126 4.02 -12.77 8.02
N ASP A 127 4.37 -11.53 7.70
CA ASP A 127 3.48 -10.57 7.05
C ASP A 127 3.00 -11.10 5.70
N VAL A 128 1.80 -10.67 5.30
CA VAL A 128 1.29 -10.92 3.96
C VAL A 128 1.41 -9.63 3.18
N VAL A 129 2.25 -9.63 2.13
CA VAL A 129 2.53 -8.45 1.34
C VAL A 129 1.97 -8.61 -0.07
N PHE A 130 1.23 -7.60 -0.52
CA PHE A 130 0.83 -7.44 -1.91
C PHE A 130 1.58 -6.27 -2.53
N THR A 131 2.02 -6.44 -3.77
CA THR A 131 2.71 -5.40 -4.53
C THR A 131 2.05 -5.24 -5.89
N ARG A 132 1.94 -3.99 -6.35
CA ARG A 132 1.52 -3.66 -7.70
C ARG A 132 2.72 -3.76 -8.63
N TYR A 133 2.55 -4.47 -9.74
CA TYR A 133 3.55 -4.64 -10.79
C TYR A 133 2.82 -4.70 -12.13
N ASN A 134 3.26 -3.97 -13.15
CA ASN A 134 2.58 -3.91 -14.46
C ASN A 134 1.05 -3.74 -14.36
N ASN A 135 0.61 -2.81 -13.50
CA ASN A 135 -0.80 -2.50 -13.21
C ASN A 135 -1.65 -3.60 -12.54
N GLN A 136 -1.06 -4.73 -12.15
CA GLN A 136 -1.73 -5.83 -11.44
C GLN A 136 -1.15 -6.03 -10.04
N TRP A 137 -1.96 -6.55 -9.12
CA TRP A 137 -1.55 -6.88 -7.75
C TRP A 137 -1.11 -8.34 -7.63
N TYR A 138 0.02 -8.54 -6.96
CA TYR A 138 0.63 -9.85 -6.74
C TYR A 138 1.00 -10.02 -5.26
N LEU A 139 0.85 -11.25 -4.76
CA LEU A 139 1.43 -11.72 -3.52
C LEU A 139 2.95 -11.79 -3.66
N ARG A 140 3.65 -11.17 -2.71
CA ARG A 140 5.11 -11.19 -2.60
C ARG A 140 5.49 -11.62 -1.18
N ASN A 141 5.47 -12.93 -0.94
CA ASN A 141 5.67 -13.50 0.39
C ASN A 141 6.64 -14.68 0.40
#